data_AF-A0A7R9HFZ3-F1
#
_entry.id   AF-A0A7R9HFZ3-F1
#
_cell.length_a   1.000
_cell.length_b   1.000
_cell.length_c   1.000
_cell.angle_alpha   90.00
_cell.angle_beta   90.00
_cell.angle_gamma   90.00
#
_symmetry.space_group_name_H-M   'P 1'
#
loop_
_entity.id
_entity.type
_entity.pdbx_description
1 polymer ?
#
loop_
_entity_poly.entity_id
_entity_poly.type
_entity_poly.pdbx_seq_one_letter_code
_entity_poly.pdbx_strand_id
1 'polypeptide(L)'
;MLQIHPEQPPGTVAKMQLGAAYADTLIDHMCQLDINSEASQERLTSIICTIGPACKEVAILEQMMEAGMNVARLNFSHGTHEYHAGTIANLKTAAMNYSRKINRVYPLAIALDTKGPEIRTGLLAAVGSVPSVR
;
A
#
# COMPACT_ATOMS: atom_id res chain seq x y z
N MET A 1 -6.32 -40.21 -15.16
CA MET A 1 -5.71 -40.40 -13.83
C MET A 1 -6.53 -39.55 -12.87
N LEU A 2 -7.52 -40.14 -12.20
CA LEU A 2 -8.46 -39.43 -11.34
C LEU A 2 -7.69 -38.83 -10.15
N GLN A 3 -7.68 -37.50 -10.04
CA GLN A 3 -7.16 -36.82 -8.86
C GLN A 3 -8.17 -37.02 -7.73
N ILE A 4 -7.80 -37.86 -6.77
CA ILE A 4 -8.56 -38.13 -5.56
C ILE A 4 -8.36 -36.90 -4.66
N HIS A 5 -9.34 -36.00 -4.62
CA HIS A 5 -9.36 -34.94 -3.61
C HIS A 5 -9.66 -35.59 -2.26
N PRO A 6 -8.86 -35.31 -1.20
CA PRO A 6 -9.16 -35.83 0.13
C PRO A 6 -10.53 -35.30 0.55
N GLU A 7 -11.47 -36.20 0.86
CA GLU A 7 -12.78 -35.82 1.40
C GLU A 7 -12.57 -35.01 2.68
N GLN A 8 -13.03 -33.75 2.67
CA GLN A 8 -13.06 -32.93 3.86
C GLN A 8 -14.27 -33.29 4.72
N PRO A 9 -14.18 -33.20 6.05
CA PRO A 9 -15.32 -33.49 6.92
C PRO A 9 -16.53 -32.63 6.54
N PRO A 10 -17.76 -33.17 6.57
CA PRO A 10 -18.96 -32.41 6.25
C PRO A 10 -19.05 -31.14 7.11
N GLY A 11 -19.18 -29.98 6.46
CA GLY A 11 -19.19 -28.66 7.11
C GLY A 11 -17.84 -27.95 7.16
N THR A 12 -16.76 -28.55 6.65
CA THR A 12 -15.45 -27.89 6.55
C THR A 12 -15.39 -27.04 5.29
N VAL A 13 -15.08 -25.74 5.44
CA VAL A 13 -14.85 -24.83 4.32
C VAL A 13 -13.41 -24.94 3.85
N ALA A 14 -13.20 -25.21 2.55
CA ALA A 14 -11.87 -25.27 1.97
C ALA A 14 -11.20 -23.88 2.00
N LYS A 15 -9.96 -23.79 2.50
CA LYS A 15 -9.20 -22.53 2.56
C LYS A 15 -8.80 -22.04 1.16
N MET A 16 -8.40 -20.77 1.08
CA MET A 16 -7.86 -20.12 -0.12
C MET A 16 -8.78 -20.22 -1.34
N GLN A 17 -10.09 -20.32 -1.12
CA GLN A 17 -11.10 -20.47 -2.16
C GLN A 17 -10.86 -21.71 -3.05
N LEU A 18 -10.22 -22.77 -2.51
CA LEU A 18 -9.86 -23.95 -3.31
C LEU A 18 -11.07 -24.63 -3.95
N GLY A 19 -12.24 -24.62 -3.29
CA GLY A 19 -13.49 -25.11 -3.88
C GLY A 19 -13.84 -24.36 -5.17
N ALA A 20 -13.91 -23.03 -5.10
CA ALA A 20 -14.15 -22.17 -6.26
C ALA A 20 -13.03 -22.24 -7.31
N ALA A 21 -11.78 -22.43 -6.89
CA ALA A 21 -10.61 -22.44 -7.78
C ALA A 21 -10.61 -23.60 -8.79
N TYR A 22 -11.27 -24.71 -8.46
CA TYR A 22 -11.39 -25.89 -9.32
C TYR A 22 -12.73 -25.98 -10.06
N ALA A 23 -13.54 -24.91 -10.07
CA ALA A 23 -14.79 -24.89 -10.82
C ALA A 23 -14.57 -24.94 -12.34
N ASP A 24 -15.47 -25.61 -13.06
CA ASP A 24 -15.35 -25.82 -14.51
C ASP A 24 -15.57 -24.54 -15.33
N THR A 25 -16.34 -23.59 -14.79
CA THR A 25 -16.66 -22.32 -15.46
C THR A 25 -16.38 -21.12 -14.56
N LEU A 26 -16.21 -19.96 -15.19
CA LEU A 26 -16.05 -18.70 -14.46
C LEU A 26 -17.30 -18.33 -13.64
N ILE A 27 -18.50 -18.64 -14.15
CA ILE A 27 -19.74 -18.38 -13.43
C ILE A 27 -19.79 -19.24 -12.16
N ASP A 28 -19.48 -20.53 -12.27
CA ASP A 28 -19.42 -21.43 -11.13
C ASP A 28 -18.36 -21.00 -10.12
N HIS A 29 -17.17 -20.59 -10.60
CA HIS A 29 -16.12 -20.02 -9.75
C HIS A 29 -16.64 -18.84 -8.93
N MET A 30 -17.29 -17.86 -9.57
CA MET A 30 -17.82 -16.68 -8.90
C MET A 30 -18.94 -17.03 -7.90
N CYS A 31 -19.81 -17.97 -8.26
CA CYS A 31 -20.89 -18.44 -7.39
C CYS A 31 -20.40 -19.23 -6.18
N GLN A 32 -19.23 -19.88 -6.28
CA GLN A 32 -18.65 -20.71 -5.23
C GLN A 32 -17.70 -19.95 -4.30
N LEU A 33 -17.47 -18.64 -4.50
CA LEU A 33 -16.69 -17.83 -3.57
C LEU A 33 -17.34 -17.81 -2.19
N ASP A 34 -16.56 -18.13 -1.16
CA ASP A 34 -17.06 -18.26 0.22
C ASP A 34 -16.33 -17.28 1.16
N ILE A 35 -17.09 -16.45 1.86
CA ILE A 35 -16.55 -15.50 2.86
C ILE A 35 -15.94 -16.21 4.07
N ASN A 36 -16.32 -17.46 4.33
CA ASN A 36 -15.81 -18.27 5.42
C ASN A 36 -14.53 -19.03 5.04
N SER A 37 -14.15 -19.02 3.76
CA SER A 37 -12.88 -19.58 3.32
C SER A 37 -11.74 -18.63 3.68
N GLU A 38 -10.97 -19.00 4.71
CA GLU A 38 -9.78 -18.26 5.14
C GLU A 38 -8.75 -18.07 4.01
N ALA A 39 -8.23 -16.85 3.88
CA ALA A 39 -7.17 -16.53 2.92
C ALA A 39 -5.78 -17.04 3.37
N SER A 40 -4.81 -17.01 2.46
CA SER A 40 -3.40 -17.25 2.80
C SER A 40 -2.90 -16.20 3.80
N GLN A 41 -1.99 -16.61 4.70
CA GLN A 41 -1.28 -15.71 5.60
C GLN A 41 -0.26 -14.84 4.85
N GLU A 42 0.15 -15.26 3.65
CA GLU A 42 1.09 -14.50 2.83
C GLU A 42 0.35 -13.58 1.86
N ARG A 43 0.67 -12.28 1.93
CA ARG A 43 0.19 -11.29 0.97
C ARG A 43 1.19 -11.16 -0.18
N LEU A 44 0.75 -11.49 -1.39
CA LEU A 44 1.58 -11.37 -2.60
C LEU A 44 1.64 -9.94 -3.13
N THR A 45 0.56 -9.17 -2.99
CA THR A 45 0.48 -7.80 -3.51
C THR A 45 1.20 -6.80 -2.61
N SER A 46 2.09 -6.00 -3.18
CA SER A 46 2.79 -4.94 -2.45
C SER A 46 1.91 -3.72 -2.19
N ILE A 47 2.12 -3.05 -1.05
CA ILE A 47 1.43 -1.80 -0.69
C ILE A 47 2.40 -0.62 -0.85
N ILE A 48 1.96 0.38 -1.61
CA ILE A 48 2.67 1.64 -1.83
C ILE A 48 1.96 2.76 -1.08
N CYS A 49 2.68 3.51 -0.26
CA CYS A 49 2.14 4.64 0.50
C CYS A 49 2.85 5.94 0.12
N THR A 50 2.09 6.97 -0.24
CA THR A 50 2.63 8.33 -0.45
C THR A 50 2.92 8.96 0.90
N ILE A 51 4.16 9.42 1.11
CA ILE A 51 4.59 10.04 2.36
C ILE A 51 4.36 11.55 2.32
N GLY A 52 3.74 12.06 3.38
CA GLY A 52 3.41 13.48 3.51
C GLY A 52 3.47 13.95 4.96
N PRO A 53 3.02 15.18 5.24
CA PRO A 53 3.13 15.79 6.57
C PRO A 53 2.48 14.98 7.70
N ALA A 54 1.41 14.24 7.40
CA ALA A 54 0.69 13.43 8.38
C ALA A 54 1.43 12.16 8.82
N CYS A 55 2.41 11.70 8.05
CA CYS A 55 3.01 10.38 8.24
C CYS A 55 4.54 10.35 8.12
N LYS A 56 5.21 11.50 8.07
CA LYS A 56 6.67 11.59 7.92
C LYS A 56 7.47 11.31 9.20
N GLU A 57 6.81 11.29 10.36
CA GLU A 57 7.46 11.05 11.65
C GLU A 57 7.85 9.57 11.81
N VAL A 58 9.03 9.31 12.37
CA VAL A 58 9.60 7.95 12.47
C VAL A 58 8.64 6.95 13.13
N ALA A 59 7.99 7.35 14.23
CA ALA A 59 7.06 6.48 14.94
C ALA A 59 5.84 6.07 14.10
N ILE A 60 5.35 6.96 13.23
CA ILE A 60 4.22 6.66 12.34
C ILE A 60 4.70 5.77 11.18
N LEU A 61 5.89 6.02 10.64
CA LEU A 61 6.48 5.19 9.59
C LEU A 61 6.69 3.75 10.07
N GLU A 62 7.12 3.54 11.31
CA GLU A 62 7.22 2.21 11.91
C GLU A 62 5.85 1.51 11.99
N GLN A 63 4.80 2.22 12.41
CA GLN A 63 3.44 1.68 12.43
C GLN A 63 2.94 1.35 11.02
N MET A 64 3.28 2.16 10.02
CA MET A 64 2.93 1.89 8.62
C MET A 64 3.64 0.63 8.08
N MET A 65 4.90 0.40 8.45
CA MET A 65 5.63 -0.83 8.10
C MET A 65 5.01 -2.05 8.75
N GLU A 66 4.60 -1.93 10.02
CA GLU A 66 3.88 -2.97 10.76
C GLU A 66 2.51 -3.28 10.15
N ALA A 67 1.80 -2.25 9.68
CA ALA A 67 0.56 -2.40 8.91
C ALA A 67 0.77 -2.94 7.48
N GLY A 68 2.03 -3.03 7.01
CA GLY A 68 2.40 -3.72 5.78
C GLY A 68 2.80 -2.83 4.60
N MET A 69 3.24 -1.58 4.82
CA MET A 69 3.81 -0.72 3.78
C MET A 69 5.12 -1.29 3.20
N ASN A 70 5.17 -1.57 1.90
CA ASN A 70 6.40 -2.07 1.24
C ASN A 70 7.19 -0.98 0.52
N VAL A 71 6.50 0.05 -0.01
CA VAL A 71 7.12 1.11 -0.80
C VAL A 71 6.66 2.48 -0.30
N ALA A 72 7.62 3.33 0.02
CA ALA A 72 7.37 4.73 0.33
C ALA A 72 7.50 5.57 -0.95
N ARG A 73 6.41 6.21 -1.39
CA ARG A 73 6.36 7.11 -2.55
C ARG A 73 6.55 8.55 -2.09
N LEU A 74 7.51 9.25 -2.67
CA LEU A 74 7.77 10.67 -2.47
C LEU A 74 7.30 11.44 -3.70
N ASN A 75 6.24 12.24 -3.53
CA ASN A 75 5.69 13.05 -4.62
C ASN A 75 6.44 14.40 -4.72
N PHE A 76 7.19 14.60 -5.81
CA PHE A 76 8.00 15.81 -6.04
C PHE A 76 7.22 16.97 -6.67
N SER A 77 5.92 16.84 -6.94
CA SER A 77 5.09 18.00 -7.29
C SER A 77 5.00 19.02 -6.13
N HIS A 78 5.33 18.60 -4.91
CA HIS A 78 5.30 19.40 -3.70
C HIS A 78 6.56 19.18 -2.84
N GLY A 79 6.83 20.12 -1.94
CA GLY A 79 7.98 20.06 -1.03
C GLY A 79 9.30 20.50 -1.65
N THR A 80 10.29 20.75 -0.80
CA THR A 80 11.65 21.09 -1.20
C THR A 80 12.56 19.85 -1.17
N HIS A 81 13.77 19.96 -1.72
CA HIS A 81 14.75 18.88 -1.61
C HIS A 81 15.09 18.55 -0.15
N GLU A 82 15.19 19.56 0.71
CA GLU A 82 15.49 19.38 2.14
C GLU A 82 14.37 18.62 2.84
N TYR A 83 13.11 18.93 2.50
CA TYR A 83 11.95 18.20 3.01
C TYR A 83 11.99 16.71 2.64
N HIS A 84 12.27 16.41 1.37
CA HIS A 84 12.36 15.02 0.90
C HIS A 84 13.58 14.30 1.48
N ALA A 85 14.72 14.99 1.62
CA ALA A 85 15.93 14.44 2.25
C ALA A 85 15.68 14.06 3.73
N GLY A 86 15.01 14.93 4.48
CA GLY A 86 14.60 14.62 5.86
C GLY A 86 13.63 13.44 5.92
N THR A 87 12.68 13.37 4.99
CA THR A 87 11.74 12.24 4.88
C THR A 87 12.47 10.92 4.60
N ILE A 88 13.46 10.92 3.70
CA ILE A 88 14.29 9.74 3.41
C ILE A 88 15.10 9.32 4.64
N ALA A 89 15.65 10.27 5.40
CA ALA A 89 16.39 9.98 6.63
C ALA A 89 15.48 9.31 7.68
N ASN A 90 14.25 9.80 7.83
CA ASN A 90 13.25 9.21 8.72
C ASN A 90 12.84 7.79 8.27
N LEU A 91 12.62 7.59 6.97
CA LEU A 91 12.30 6.27 6.39
C LEU A 91 13.40 5.24 6.65
N LYS A 92 14.67 5.62 6.47
CA LYS A 92 15.82 4.75 6.76
C LYS A 92 15.88 4.40 8.24
N THR A 93 15.67 5.38 9.12
CA THR A 93 15.67 5.17 10.57
C THR A 93 14.55 4.23 10.99
N ALA A 94 13.32 4.46 10.53
CA ALA A 94 12.17 3.61 10.78
C ALA A 94 12.40 2.18 10.28
N ALA A 95 12.96 2.01 9.08
CA ALA A 95 13.22 0.68 8.51
C ALA A 95 14.27 -0.10 9.34
N MET A 96 15.32 0.57 9.82
CA MET A 96 16.32 -0.02 10.70
C MET A 96 15.72 -0.42 12.05
N ASN A 97 14.92 0.46 12.66
CA ASN A 97 14.26 0.19 13.93
C ASN A 97 13.28 -0.98 13.81
N TYR A 98 12.44 -0.98 12.77
CA TYR A 98 11.47 -2.04 12.54
C TYR A 98 12.17 -3.38 12.24
N SER A 99 13.24 -3.38 11.44
CA SER A 99 14.04 -4.59 11.21
C SER A 99 14.61 -5.18 12.50
N ARG A 100 15.06 -4.32 13.42
CA ARG A 100 15.51 -4.74 14.76
C ARG A 100 14.35 -5.30 15.59
N LYS A 101 13.18 -4.63 15.57
CA LYS A 101 11.97 -5.06 16.29
C LYS A 101 11.53 -6.47 15.89
N ILE A 102 11.56 -6.79 14.60
CA ILE A 102 11.13 -8.11 14.09
C ILE A 102 12.27 -9.14 13.96
N ASN A 103 13.48 -8.78 14.39
CA ASN A 103 14.70 -9.60 14.26
C ASN A 103 14.93 -10.16 12.84
N ARG A 104 14.60 -9.36 11.82
CA ARG A 104 14.75 -9.70 10.40
C ARG A 104 14.87 -8.42 9.59
N VAL A 105 15.65 -8.43 8.51
CA VAL A 105 15.69 -7.31 7.56
C VAL A 105 14.30 -7.11 6.94
N TYR A 106 13.73 -5.92 7.16
CA TYR A 106 12.52 -5.48 6.49
C TYR A 106 12.88 -4.68 5.23
N PRO A 107 12.66 -5.21 4.02
CA PRO A 107 12.95 -4.48 2.80
C PRO A 107 11.90 -3.40 2.56
N LEU A 108 12.29 -2.13 2.72
CA LEU A 108 11.49 -0.97 2.32
C LEU A 108 12.10 -0.34 1.06
N ALA A 109 11.30 -0.22 -0.01
CA ALA A 109 11.68 0.56 -1.18
C ALA A 109 11.28 2.03 -1.04
N ILE A 110 12.07 2.93 -1.62
CA ILE A 110 11.75 4.37 -1.71
C ILE A 110 11.61 4.70 -3.19
N ALA A 111 10.40 5.13 -3.59
CA ALA A 111 10.07 5.53 -4.94
C ALA A 111 9.99 7.06 -5.03
N LEU A 112 10.72 7.63 -5.99
CA LEU A 112 10.59 9.05 -6.35
C LEU A 112 9.56 9.17 -7.46
N ASP A 113 8.53 9.97 -7.23
CA ASP A 113 7.53 10.30 -8.23
C ASP A 113 7.73 11.73 -8.74
N THR A 114 7.97 11.84 -10.03
CA THR A 114 8.35 13.08 -10.70
C THR A 114 7.14 13.99 -10.91
N LYS A 115 7.35 15.30 -10.88
CA LYS A 115 6.32 16.31 -11.15
C LYS A 115 5.70 16.17 -12.56
N GLY A 116 6.50 15.81 -13.56
CA GLY A 116 6.08 15.73 -14.96
C GLY A 116 5.67 17.08 -15.59
N PRO A 117 5.19 17.08 -16.84
CA PRO A 117 4.72 18.27 -17.56
C PRO A 117 3.30 18.68 -17.11
N GLU A 118 3.16 19.15 -15.87
CA GLU A 118 1.87 19.55 -15.32
C GLU A 118 1.47 21.00 -15.71
N ILE A 119 0.19 21.21 -16.00
CA ILE A 119 -0.42 22.54 -16.17
C ILE A 119 -1.10 22.89 -14.85
N ARG A 120 -0.73 24.03 -14.24
CA ARG A 120 -1.36 24.54 -13.00
C ARG A 120 -1.94 25.93 -13.25
N THR A 121 -3.09 26.20 -12.65
CA THR A 121 -3.67 27.55 -12.58
C THR A 121 -2.98 28.38 -11.50
N GLY A 122 -3.09 29.71 -11.60
CA GLY A 122 -2.58 30.63 -10.59
C GLY A 122 -3.39 30.60 -9.29
N LEU A 123 -2.90 31.36 -8.30
CA LEU A 123 -3.63 31.60 -7.06
C LEU A 123 -4.93 32.36 -7.37
N LEU A 124 -6.02 31.99 -6.71
CA LEU A 124 -7.25 32.76 -6.77
C LEU A 124 -7.04 34.11 -6.05
N ALA A 125 -7.63 35.18 -6.59
CA ALA A 125 -7.71 36.43 -5.86
C ALA A 125 -8.44 36.19 -4.53
N ALA A 126 -7.90 36.73 -3.44
CA ALA A 126 -8.58 36.69 -2.16
C ALA A 126 -9.98 37.31 -2.31
N VAL A 127 -10.98 36.77 -1.62
CA VAL A 127 -12.33 37.34 -1.58
C VAL A 127 -12.22 38.78 -1.06
N GLY A 128 -12.29 39.76 -1.98
CA GLY A 128 -12.21 41.20 -1.66
C GLY A 128 -11.26 42.04 -2.51
N SER A 129 -10.34 41.45 -3.28
CA SER A 129 -9.47 42.24 -4.19
C SER A 129 -10.07 42.34 -5.58
N VAL A 130 -10.97 43.30 -5.76
CA VAL A 130 -11.33 43.81 -7.10
C VAL A 130 -10.09 44.55 -7.65
N PRO A 131 -9.59 44.21 -8.85
CA PRO A 131 -8.53 45.00 -9.46
C PRO A 131 -9.12 46.37 -9.85
N SER A 132 -8.62 47.45 -9.25
CA SER A 132 -8.82 48.80 -9.77
C SER A 132 -8.10 48.89 -11.11
N VAL A 133 -8.85 48.93 -12.20
CA VAL A 133 -8.34 49.20 -13.54
C VAL A 133 -7.69 50.59 -13.55
N ARG A 134 -6.39 50.63 -13.86
CA ARG A 134 -5.73 51.74 -14.54
C ARG A 134 -4.96 51.16 -15.71
#